data_AF-A0A973PLS1-F1
#
_entry.id   AF-A0A973PLS1-F1
#
_cell.length_a   1.000
_cell.length_b   1.000
_cell.length_c   1.000
_cell.angle_alpha   90.00
_cell.angle_beta   90.00
_cell.angle_gamma   90.00
#
_symmetry.space_group_name_H-M   'P 1'
#
loop_
_entity.id
_entity.type
_entity.pdbx_description
1 polymer ?
#
loop_
_entity_poly.entity_id
_entity_poly.type
_entity_poly.pdbx_seq_one_letter_code
_entity_poly.pdbx_strand_id
1 'polypeptide(L)'
;MIPPFNLNKWIDEHQDLLRPPVGNAQIWQDADLMVTVVGGPNQRTDFHDDPIEEFFYQLRGGMVLRVMEEEGKPPVDLQIGEGDVFLLP
;
A
#
# COMPACT_ATOMS: atom_id res chain seq x y z
N MET A 1 21.33 -6.03 -11.96
CA MET A 1 21.36 -5.55 -10.57
C MET A 1 20.97 -4.09 -10.59
N ILE A 2 19.90 -3.73 -9.88
CA ILE A 2 19.48 -2.32 -9.75
C ILE A 2 20.22 -1.74 -8.54
N PRO A 3 20.93 -0.60 -8.68
CA PRO A 3 21.67 -0.02 -7.57
C PRO A 3 20.72 0.46 -6.46
N PRO A 4 21.17 0.49 -5.20
CA PRO A 4 20.37 1.06 -4.12
C PRO A 4 20.13 2.56 -4.36
N PHE A 5 18.98 3.05 -3.91
CA PHE A 5 18.62 4.46 -3.96
C PHE A 5 17.96 4.90 -2.65
N ASN A 6 17.81 6.22 -2.47
CA ASN A 6 17.14 6.77 -1.30
C ASN A 6 15.62 6.78 -1.53
N LEU A 7 14.88 5.95 -0.80
CA LEU A 7 13.44 5.81 -0.96
C LEU A 7 12.67 7.11 -0.67
N ASN A 8 13.07 7.86 0.38
CA ASN A 8 12.41 9.13 0.70
C ASN A 8 12.53 10.14 -0.44
N LYS A 9 13.72 10.26 -1.03
CA LYS A 9 13.94 11.11 -2.20
C LYS A 9 13.08 10.68 -3.39
N TRP A 10 12.99 9.38 -3.66
CA TRP A 10 12.12 8.86 -4.73
C TRP A 10 10.65 9.20 -4.48
N ILE A 11 10.15 9.04 -3.24
CA ILE A 11 8.79 9.40 -2.86
C ILE A 11 8.54 10.90 -3.07
N ASP A 12 9.48 11.75 -2.71
CA ASP A 12 9.39 13.19 -2.88
C ASP A 12 9.38 13.58 -4.37
N GLU A 13 10.15 12.89 -5.21
CA GLU A 13 10.18 13.07 -6.67
C GLU A 13 8.91 12.56 -7.39
N HIS A 14 8.17 11.62 -6.79
CA HIS A 14 6.97 11.00 -7.38
C HIS A 14 5.66 11.45 -6.71
N GLN A 15 5.68 12.49 -5.86
CA GLN A 15 4.51 13.01 -5.15
C GLN A 15 3.30 13.27 -6.06
N ASP A 16 3.54 13.71 -7.30
CA ASP A 16 2.48 13.99 -8.27
C ASP A 16 1.67 12.75 -8.69
N LEU A 17 2.29 11.56 -8.62
CA LEU A 17 1.64 10.27 -8.89
C LEU A 17 0.97 9.68 -7.64
N LEU A 18 1.41 10.08 -6.45
CA LEU A 18 0.92 9.56 -5.16
C LEU A 18 -0.33 10.31 -4.66
N ARG A 19 -1.07 10.91 -5.58
CA ARG A 19 -2.31 11.65 -5.33
C ARG A 19 -3.30 11.43 -6.48
N PRO A 20 -4.59 11.75 -6.31
CA PRO A 20 -5.55 11.67 -7.40
C PRO A 20 -5.10 12.46 -8.64
N PRO A 21 -5.30 11.92 -9.86
CA PRO A 21 -6.08 10.72 -10.16
C PRO A 21 -5.31 9.39 -10.13
N VAL A 22 -3.99 9.39 -9.88
CA VAL A 22 -3.14 8.18 -10.00
C VAL A 22 -3.11 7.39 -8.69
N GLY A 23 -2.70 8.03 -7.58
CA GLY A 23 -2.76 7.48 -6.22
C GLY A 23 -1.71 6.44 -5.84
N ASN A 24 -0.97 5.85 -6.78
CA ASN A 24 0.11 4.89 -6.48
C ASN A 24 1.16 4.85 -7.58
N ALA A 25 2.35 4.34 -7.25
CA ALA A 25 3.43 4.10 -8.21
C ALA A 25 4.25 2.86 -7.83
N GLN A 26 4.46 1.98 -8.80
CA GLN A 26 5.34 0.80 -8.65
C GLN A 26 6.81 1.19 -8.89
N ILE A 27 7.68 0.81 -7.96
CA ILE A 27 9.10 1.23 -7.95
C ILE A 27 9.89 0.59 -9.10
N TRP A 28 9.71 -0.70 -9.33
CA TRP A 28 10.41 -1.45 -10.38
C TRP A 28 9.40 -2.08 -11.34
N GLN A 29 9.45 -1.65 -12.60
CA GLN A 29 8.71 -2.27 -13.69
C GLN A 29 9.44 -3.58 -14.05
N ASP A 30 8.73 -4.71 -14.13
CA ASP A 30 9.26 -6.04 -14.50
C ASP A 30 10.12 -6.77 -13.45
N ALA A 31 9.88 -6.54 -12.15
CA ALA A 31 10.46 -7.34 -11.06
C ALA A 31 9.47 -8.41 -10.58
N ASP A 32 9.99 -9.57 -10.13
CA ASP A 32 9.15 -10.63 -9.53
C ASP A 32 8.45 -10.15 -8.25
N LEU A 33 9.14 -9.32 -7.45
CA LEU A 33 8.56 -8.67 -6.29
C LEU A 33 7.93 -7.34 -6.71
N MET A 34 6.60 -7.25 -6.58
CA MET A 34 5.88 -6.00 -6.75
C MET A 34 6.06 -5.12 -5.51
N VAL A 35 6.74 -3.99 -5.68
CA VAL A 35 6.88 -2.98 -4.62
C VAL A 35 6.25 -1.68 -5.06
N THR A 36 5.20 -1.29 -4.36
CA THR A 36 4.35 -0.16 -4.71
C THR A 36 4.33 0.83 -3.55
N VAL A 37 4.45 2.11 -3.87
CA VAL A 37 4.13 3.19 -2.93
C VAL A 37 2.72 3.67 -3.24
N VAL A 38 1.86 3.63 -2.24
CA VAL A 38 0.47 4.09 -2.34
C VAL A 38 0.33 5.37 -1.53
N GLY A 39 -0.24 6.40 -2.15
CA GLY A 39 -0.52 7.69 -1.52
C GLY A 39 -2.02 7.91 -1.30
N GLY A 40 -2.42 9.17 -1.22
CA GLY A 40 -3.80 9.54 -0.92
C GLY A 40 -4.12 11.00 -1.26
N PRO A 41 -5.35 11.47 -0.97
CA PRO A 41 -6.44 10.69 -0.39
C PRO A 41 -7.06 9.71 -1.40
N ASN A 42 -7.48 8.53 -0.93
CA ASN A 42 -8.22 7.56 -1.72
C ASN A 42 -9.21 6.79 -0.85
N GLN A 43 -10.36 6.42 -1.41
CA GLN A 43 -11.37 5.56 -0.79
C GLN A 43 -11.95 4.63 -1.85
N ARG A 44 -12.19 3.37 -1.50
CA ARG A 44 -12.71 2.36 -2.43
C ARG A 44 -13.74 1.46 -1.73
N THR A 45 -14.60 0.83 -2.51
CA THR A 45 -15.71 0.00 -2.00
C THR A 45 -15.49 -1.49 -2.23
N ASP A 46 -14.52 -1.83 -3.07
CA ASP A 46 -14.18 -3.20 -3.44
C ASP A 46 -13.17 -3.82 -2.47
N PHE A 47 -13.18 -5.15 -2.39
CA PHE A 47 -12.25 -5.96 -1.61
C PHE A 47 -11.31 -6.71 -2.55
N HIS A 48 -10.04 -6.80 -2.17
CA HIS A 48 -9.04 -7.58 -2.88
C HIS A 48 -8.95 -8.99 -2.26
N ASP A 49 -8.97 -10.02 -3.11
CA ASP A 49 -8.75 -11.41 -2.74
C ASP A 49 -7.47 -11.85 -3.45
N ASP A 50 -6.34 -11.74 -2.73
CA ASP A 50 -5.01 -12.04 -3.27
C ASP A 50 -4.57 -13.44 -2.79
N PRO A 51 -4.19 -14.36 -3.70
CA PRO A 51 -3.68 -15.68 -3.31
C PRO A 51 -2.28 -15.65 -2.67
N ILE A 52 -1.62 -14.49 -2.59
CA ILE A 52 -0.31 -14.33 -1.93
C ILE A 52 -0.37 -13.31 -0.79
N GLU A 53 0.59 -13.41 0.14
CA GLU A 53 0.72 -12.47 1.26
C GLU A 53 1.05 -11.05 0.76
N GLU A 54 0.46 -10.03 1.41
CA GLU A 54 0.75 -8.63 1.15
C GLU A 54 1.44 -7.97 2.36
N PHE A 55 2.63 -7.39 2.14
CA PHE A 55 3.38 -6.65 3.16
C PHE A 55 3.09 -5.14 3.06
N PHE A 56 2.70 -4.54 4.18
CA PHE A 56 2.46 -3.12 4.34
C PHE A 56 3.45 -2.49 5.31
N TYR A 57 3.99 -1.33 4.93
CA TYR A 57 4.71 -0.44 5.83
C TYR A 57 4.23 1.00 5.62
N GLN A 58 3.52 1.54 6.60
CA GLN A 58 2.93 2.88 6.52
C GLN A 58 3.99 3.96 6.81
N LEU A 59 4.71 4.38 5.77
CA LEU A 59 5.84 5.31 5.91
C LEU A 59 5.45 6.71 6.40
N ARG A 60 4.27 7.21 6.02
CA ARG A 60 3.78 8.56 6.34
C ARG A 60 2.27 8.55 6.52
N GLY A 61 1.74 9.25 7.52
CA GLY A 61 0.29 9.34 7.77
C GLY A 61 -0.32 8.03 8.29
N GLY A 62 -1.64 7.87 8.17
CA GLY A 62 -2.35 6.67 8.61
C GLY A 62 -3.42 6.23 7.62
N MET A 63 -3.74 4.94 7.65
CA MET A 63 -4.78 4.34 6.82
C MET A 63 -5.66 3.37 7.62
N VAL A 64 -6.81 3.05 7.04
CA VAL A 64 -7.68 1.97 7.50
C VAL A 64 -7.70 0.88 6.43
N LEU A 65 -7.32 -0.34 6.82
CA LEU A 65 -7.50 -1.52 5.99
C LEU A 65 -8.76 -2.25 6.47
N ARG A 66 -9.78 -2.32 5.60
CA ARG A 66 -11.01 -3.03 5.89
C ARG A 66 -10.89 -4.48 5.40
N VAL A 67 -10.99 -5.45 6.31
CA VAL A 67 -10.76 -6.88 6.03
C VAL A 67 -12.00 -7.72 6.27
N MET A 68 -12.16 -8.78 5.48
CA MET A 68 -13.18 -9.82 5.68
C MET A 68 -12.52 -11.01 6.40
N GLU A 69 -12.74 -11.16 7.71
CA GLU A 69 -12.14 -12.25 8.49
C GLU A 69 -12.96 -13.55 8.43
N GLU A 70 -14.29 -13.43 8.32
CA GLU A 70 -15.21 -14.57 8.33
C GLU A 70 -16.36 -14.37 7.33
N GLU A 71 -16.70 -15.44 6.60
CA GLU A 71 -17.81 -15.42 5.65
C GLU A 71 -19.14 -15.10 6.36
N GLY A 72 -19.91 -14.16 5.79
CA GLY A 72 -21.21 -13.75 6.32
C GLY A 72 -21.16 -12.80 7.52
N LYS A 73 -19.98 -12.45 8.03
CA LYS A 73 -19.82 -11.39 9.04
C LYS A 73 -19.47 -10.04 8.40
N PRO A 74 -19.81 -8.91 9.05
CA PRO A 74 -19.35 -7.61 8.59
C PRO A 74 -17.82 -7.52 8.59
N PRO A 75 -17.23 -6.72 7.69
CA PRO A 75 -15.78 -6.51 7.69
C PRO A 75 -15.31 -5.77 8.94
N VAL A 76 -14.04 -5.97 9.29
CA VAL A 76 -13.35 -5.32 10.41
C VAL A 76 -12.40 -4.25 9.89
N ASP A 77 -12.31 -3.13 10.59
CA ASP A 77 -11.41 -2.03 10.27
C ASP A 77 -10.10 -2.15 11.07
N LEU A 78 -9.00 -2.40 10.38
CA LEU A 78 -7.65 -2.38 10.94
C LEU A 78 -7.04 -0.99 10.76
N GLN A 79 -6.64 -0.36 11.86
CA GLN A 79 -5.91 0.91 11.83
C GLN A 79 -4.42 0.63 11.63
N ILE A 80 -3.81 1.25 10.62
CA ILE A 80 -2.38 1.17 10.35
C ILE A 80 -1.83 2.60 10.39
N GLY A 81 -1.12 2.92 11.47
CA GLY A 81 -0.56 4.25 11.72
C GLY A 81 0.84 4.44 11.15
N GLU A 82 1.35 5.67 11.21
CA GLU A 82 2.70 5.99 10.73
C GLU A 82 3.76 5.17 11.49
N GLY A 83 4.59 4.46 10.74
CA GLY A 83 5.62 3.57 11.30
C GLY A 83 5.16 2.12 11.48
N ASP A 84 3.86 1.83 11.38
CA ASP A 84 3.34 0.47 11.55
C ASP A 84 3.66 -0.41 10.35
N VAL A 85 3.92 -1.68 10.66
CA VAL A 85 4.15 -2.75 9.70
C VAL A 85 3.08 -3.82 9.89
N PHE A 86 2.53 -4.32 8.78
CA PHE A 86 1.51 -5.36 8.78
C PHE A 86 1.77 -6.34 7.63
N LEU A 87 1.59 -7.64 7.89
CA LEU A 87 1.63 -8.69 6.88
C LEU A 87 0.23 -9.30 6.82
N LEU A 88 -0.46 -9.12 5.70
CA LEU A 88 -1.76 -9.73 5.45
C LEU A 88 -1.53 -11.14 4.88
N PRO A 89 -2.09 -12.19 5.51
CA PRO A 89 -1.95 -13.57 5.05
C PRO A 89 -2.85 -13.90 3.86
#